data_AF-A0ABD0N1Q8-F1
#
_entry.id   AF-A0ABD0N1Q8-F1
#
_cell.length_a   1.000
_cell.length_b   1.000
_cell.length_c   1.000
_cell.angle_alpha   90.00
_cell.angle_beta   90.00
_cell.angle_gamma   90.00
#
_symmetry.space_group_name_H-M   'P 1'
#
loop_
_entity.id
_entity.type
_entity.pdbx_description
1 polymer ?
#
loop_
_entity_poly.entity_id
_entity_poly.type
_entity_poly.pdbx_seq_one_letter_code
_entity_poly.pdbx_strand_id
1 'polypeptide(L)' 'ETGCGVWGPWSSWSPCSRSCGSGTMIRQRRCSLEDSDGYCRGEKTQRQQCYSTACP' A
#
# COMPACT_ATOMS: atom_id res chain seq x y z
N GLU A 1 -28.96 -2.74 3.48
CA GLU A 1 -27.83 -1.93 3.00
C GLU A 1 -26.57 -2.76 3.13
N THR A 2 -26.04 -3.24 2.00
CA THR A 2 -24.87 -4.10 2.00
C THR A 2 -23.67 -3.24 2.40
N GLY A 3 -23.20 -3.43 3.64
CA GLY A 3 -22.10 -2.66 4.21
C GLY A 3 -20.89 -2.71 3.28
N CYS A 4 -20.46 -1.54 2.78
CA CYS A 4 -19.18 -1.44 2.08
C CYS A 4 -18.08 -1.91 3.02
N GLY A 5 -17.24 -2.83 2.54
CA GLY A 5 -16.05 -3.24 3.28
C GLY A 5 -15.20 -2.01 3.52
N VAL A 6 -14.95 -1.71 4.80
CA VAL A 6 -14.07 -0.60 5.16
C VAL A 6 -12.64 -1.14 5.11
N TRP A 7 -11.81 -0.45 4.34
CA TRP A 7 -10.37 -0.67 4.38
C TRP A 7 -9.85 -0.34 5.77
N GLY A 8 -9.17 -1.30 6.39
CA GLY A 8 -8.38 -1.06 7.57
C GLY A 8 -7.24 -0.07 7.31
N PRO A 9 -6.53 0.36 8.36
CA PRO A 9 -5.39 1.24 8.21
C PRO A 9 -4.33 0.62 7.29
N TRP A 10 -3.65 1.48 6.53
CA TRP A 10 -2.49 1.07 5.77
C TRP A 10 -1.37 0.64 6.71
N SER A 11 -0.73 -0.49 6.41
CA SER A 11 0.55 -0.85 7.02
C SER A 11 1.62 0.18 6.68
N SER A 12 2.67 0.18 7.49
CA SER A 12 3.88 0.95 7.21
C SER A 12 4.42 0.66 5.81
N TRP A 13 4.96 1.70 5.18
CA TRP A 13 5.67 1.55 3.92
C TRP A 13 6.85 0.59 4.10
N SER A 14 6.97 -0.36 3.19
CA SER A 14 8.19 -1.15 3.02
C SER A 14 9.37 -0.21 2.75
N PRO A 15 10.59 -0.64 3.12
CA PRO A 15 11.79 0.10 2.77
C PRO A 15 11.83 0.37 1.26
N CYS A 16 12.40 1.51 0.90
CA CYS A 16 12.57 1.88 -0.50
C CYS A 16 13.36 0.78 -1.21
N SER A 17 12.87 0.32 -2.35
CA SER A 17 13.56 -0.70 -3.17
C SER A 17 14.99 -0.29 -3.51
N ARG A 18 15.31 1.00 -3.48
CA ARG A 18 16.65 1.53 -3.68
C ARG A 18 17.07 2.33 -2.46
N SER A 19 18.30 2.11 -2.05
CA SER A 19 18.96 2.89 -1.01
C SER A 19 19.46 4.25 -1.51
N CYS A 20 19.49 4.48 -2.83
CA CYS A 20 19.87 5.75 -3.46
C CYS A 20 19.03 6.04 -4.71
N GLY A 21 18.85 7.33 -5.03
CA GLY A 21 18.09 7.81 -6.17
C GLY A 21 16.58 7.55 -6.05
N SER A 22 15.91 7.41 -7.20
CA SER A 22 14.46 7.13 -7.26
C SER A 22 14.19 5.63 -7.16
N GLY A 23 13.68 5.19 -6.01
CA GLY A 23 13.19 3.83 -5.78
C GLY A 23 11.66 3.77 -5.68
N THR A 24 11.16 2.60 -5.30
CA THR A 24 9.73 2.37 -5.09
C THR A 24 9.52 1.73 -3.73
N MET A 25 8.55 2.22 -2.97
CA MET A 25 8.07 1.62 -1.73
C MET A 25 6.65 1.10 -1.91
N ILE A 26 6.31 0.10 -1.13
CA ILE A 26 5.03 -0.62 -1.22
C ILE A 26 4.41 -0.64 0.17
N ARG A 27 3.10 -0.47 0.26
CA ARG A 27 2.34 -0.71 1.49
C ARG A 27 1.11 -1.52 1.19
N GLN A 28 0.61 -2.20 2.21
CA GLN A 28 -0.57 -3.06 2.11
C GLN A 28 -1.58 -2.67 3.18
N ARG A 29 -2.86 -2.89 2.92
CA ARG A 29 -3.95 -2.72 3.89
C ARG A 29 -4.84 -3.95 3.87
N ARG A 30 -5.49 -4.24 4.99
CA ARG A 30 -6.45 -5.34 5.09
C ARG A 30 -7.87 -4.81 4.99
N CYS A 31 -8.74 -5.55 4.32
CA CYS A 31 -10.17 -5.28 4.35
C CYS A 31 -10.74 -5.86 5.65
N SER A 32 -11.63 -5.11 6.32
CA SER A 32 -12.23 -5.55 7.59
C SER A 32 -13.23 -6.69 7.40
N LEU A 33 -13.81 -6.81 6.20
CA LEU A 33 -14.62 -7.95 5.78
C LEU A 33 -13.68 -8.98 5.16
N GLU A 34 -13.79 -10.23 5.60
CA GLU A 34 -12.93 -11.34 5.20
C GLU A 34 -12.78 -11.41 3.67
N ASP A 35 -11.61 -10.94 3.21
CA ASP A 35 -10.94 -11.17 1.92
C ASP A 35 -11.79 -11.17 0.63
N SER A 36 -12.99 -10.59 0.64
CA SER A 36 -13.83 -10.54 -0.54
C SER A 36 -13.52 -9.27 -1.35
N ASP A 37 -12.75 -9.48 -2.42
CA ASP A 37 -12.28 -8.51 -3.44
C ASP A 37 -13.40 -7.58 -3.99
N GLY A 38 -14.67 -7.88 -3.73
CA GLY A 38 -15.83 -7.08 -4.16
C GLY A 38 -16.39 -6.07 -3.13
N TYR A 39 -16.03 -6.15 -1.84
CA TYR A 39 -16.60 -5.26 -0.82
C TYR A 39 -15.76 -4.02 -0.55
N CYS A 40 -14.44 -4.17 -0.57
CA CYS A 40 -13.50 -3.08 -0.36
C CYS A 40 -13.07 -2.51 -1.71
N ARG A 41 -13.74 -1.46 -2.19
CA ARG A 41 -13.35 -0.82 -3.46
C ARG A 41 -11.95 -0.18 -3.37
N GLY A 42 -11.08 -0.50 -4.32
CA GLY A 42 -9.73 0.04 -4.45
C GLY A 42 -8.64 -1.01 -4.25
N GLU A 43 -7.38 -0.59 -4.28
CA GLU A 43 -6.27 -1.55 -4.23
C GLU A 43 -5.93 -1.96 -2.79
N LYS A 44 -5.68 -3.26 -2.58
CA LYS A 44 -5.12 -3.79 -1.33
C LYS A 44 -3.65 -3.44 -1.11
N THR A 45 -2.95 -3.18 -2.20
CA THR A 45 -1.52 -2.87 -2.25
C THR A 45 -1.34 -1.53 -2.95
N GLN A 46 -0.60 -0.62 -2.34
CA GLN A 46 -0.25 0.65 -2.97
C GLN A 46 1.25 0.72 -3.19
N ARG A 47 1.64 1.24 -4.35
CA ARG A 47 3.03 1.51 -4.73
C ARG A 47 3.23 3.02 -4.80
N GLN A 48 4.34 3.51 -4.25
CA GLN A 48 4.69 4.92 -4.30
C GLN A 48 6.18 5.08 -4.59
N GLN A 49 6.53 6.12 -5.35
CA GLN A 49 7.92 6.49 -5.60
C GLN A 49 8.53 7.02 -4.29
N CYS A 50 9.71 6.51 -3.94
CA CYS A 50 10.52 7.05 -2.86
C CYS A 50 11.79 7.65 -3.46
N TYR A 51 12.20 8.81 -2.96
CA TYR A 51 13.46 9.43 -3.32
C TYR A 51 14.42 9.29 -2.16
N SER A 52 15.46 8.49 -2.35
CA SER A 52 16.57 8.39 -1.40
C SER A 52 17.67 9.39 -1.78
N THR A 53 18.75 9.42 -1.01
CA THR A 53 19.94 10.21 -1.31
C THR A 53 20.41 10.00 -2.74
N ALA A 54 20.95 11.05 -3.38
CA ALA A 54 21.52 10.91 -4.72
C ALA A 54 22.52 9.75 -4.74
N CYS A 55 22.43 8.90 -5.78
CA CYS A 55 23.42 7.84 -5.94
C CYS A 55 24.79 8.47 -6.20
N PRO A 56 25.85 7.99 -5.53
CA PRO A 56 27.21 8.45 -5.77
C PRO A 56 27.69 8.10 -7.20
#